data_AF-A0A3Q0DIU8-F1
#
_entry.id   AF-A0A3Q0DIU8-F1
#
_cell.length_a   1.000
_cell.length_b   1.000
_cell.length_c   1.000
_cell.angle_alpha   90.00
_cell.angle_beta   90.00
_cell.angle_gamma   90.00
#
_symmetry.space_group_name_H-M   'P 1'
#
loop_
_entity.id
_entity.type
_entity.pdbx_description
1 polymer ?
#
loop_
_entity_poly.entity_id
_entity_poly.type
_entity_poly.pdbx_seq_one_letter_code
_entity_poly.pdbx_strand_id
1 'polypeptide(L)' 'MGTPYLLLLTVCLLFSQMNPGAGTLTYPGQRSDGYNCVKGGGTCHYSPCPIYKKIEGTCYGGKAKCCK' A
#
# COMPACT_ATOMS: atom_id res chain seq x y z
N MET A 1 -4.08 -29.23 18.66
CA MET A 1 -3.29 -27.99 18.87
C MET A 1 -2.91 -27.45 17.49
N GLY A 2 -3.70 -26.57 16.88
CA GLY A 2 -3.43 -26.08 15.52
C GLY A 2 -4.47 -25.09 15.00
N THR A 3 -5.67 -25.18 15.56
CA THR A 3 -6.78 -24.21 15.41
C THR A 3 -6.43 -22.76 15.71
N PRO A 4 -5.66 -22.40 16.76
CA PRO A 4 -5.37 -20.98 17.02
C PRO A 4 -4.41 -20.40 15.97
N TYR A 5 -3.51 -21.24 15.42
CA TYR A 5 -2.55 -20.80 14.39
C TYR A 5 -3.24 -20.55 13.05
N LEU A 6 -4.21 -21.40 12.69
CA LEU A 6 -5.05 -21.20 11.51
C LEU A 6 -5.90 -19.94 11.62
N LEU A 7 -6.47 -19.66 12.79
CA LEU A 7 -7.21 -18.42 13.06
C LEU A 7 -6.31 -17.18 12.99
N LEU A 8 -5.07 -17.26 13.48
CA LEU A 8 -4.13 -16.15 13.39
C LEU A 8 -3.77 -15.85 11.92
N LEU A 9 -3.51 -16.89 11.13
CA LEU A 9 -3.18 -16.79 9.72
C LEU A 9 -4.31 -16.15 8.89
N THR A 10 -5.56 -16.56 9.12
CA THR A 10 -6.71 -15.99 8.40
C THR A 10 -6.92 -14.51 8.75
N VAL A 11 -6.75 -14.16 10.03
CA VAL A 11 -6.81 -12.78 10.52
C VAL A 11 -5.70 -11.92 9.88
N CYS A 12 -4.45 -12.40 9.84
CA CYS A 12 -3.34 -11.69 9.18
C CYS A 12 -3.59 -11.48 7.68
N LEU A 13 -4.13 -12.49 6.98
CA LEU A 13 -4.47 -12.38 5.57
C LEU A 13 -5.61 -11.36 5.32
N LEU A 14 -6.65 -11.35 6.16
CA LEU A 14 -7.76 -10.40 6.08
C LEU A 14 -7.28 -8.94 6.27
N PHE A 15 -6.40 -8.68 7.23
CA PHE A 15 -5.83 -7.34 7.42
C PHE A 15 -4.89 -6.92 6.27
N SER A 16 -4.26 -7.89 5.60
CA SER A 16 -3.45 -7.64 4.41
C SER A 16 -4.29 -7.33 3.17
N GLN A 17 -5.57 -7.71 3.16
CA GLN A 17 -6.52 -7.46 2.06
C GLN A 17 -7.28 -6.13 2.20
N MET A 18 -7.06 -5.37 3.27
CA MET A 18 -7.61 -4.02 3.44
C MET A 18 -6.87 -3.02 2.55
N ASN A 19 -6.87 -3.28 1.25
CA ASN A 19 -6.57 -2.28 0.22
C ASN A 19 -7.92 -1.65 -0.15
N PRO A 20 -8.20 -0.39 0.21
CA PRO A 20 -9.39 0.31 -0.25
C PRO A 20 -9.22 0.59 -1.76
N GLY A 21 -9.50 -0.43 -2.56
CA GLY A 21 -9.40 -0.44 -4.02
C GLY A 21 -10.66 -1.00 -4.65
N ALA A 22 -11.82 -0.82 -4.01
CA ALA A 22 -13.10 -0.99 -4.66
C ALA A 22 -13.37 0.26 -5.51
N GLY A 23 -13.25 0.09 -6.83
CA GLY A 23 -13.83 0.99 -7.82
C GLY A 23 -12.90 2.05 -8.38
N THR A 24 -12.26 1.77 -9.52
CA THR A 24 -12.25 2.72 -10.65
C THR A 24 -11.77 2.03 -11.93
N LEU A 25 -12.65 1.96 -12.93
CA LEU A 25 -12.30 1.70 -14.32
C LEU A 25 -11.48 2.89 -14.83
N THR A 26 -10.16 2.88 -14.67
CA THR A 26 -9.30 3.92 -15.24
C THR A 26 -8.25 3.29 -16.13
N TYR A 27 -8.50 3.44 -17.44
CA TYR A 27 -7.56 3.50 -18.57
C TYR A 27 -6.25 2.68 -18.47
N PRO A 28 -5.97 1.72 -19.38
CA PRO A 28 -4.82 0.79 -19.31
C PRO A 28 -3.40 1.42 -19.36
N GLY A 29 -3.27 2.75 -19.42
CA GLY A 29 -1.99 3.43 -19.63
C GLY A 29 -1.45 4.25 -18.45
N GLN A 30 -2.28 4.61 -17.46
CA GLN A 30 -1.87 5.55 -16.41
C GLN A 30 -1.70 4.80 -15.09
N ARG A 31 -0.54 4.14 -14.94
CA ARG A 31 -0.18 3.45 -13.69
C ARG A 31 -0.32 4.42 -12.52
N SER A 32 -1.02 3.99 -11.48
CA SER A 32 -1.19 4.78 -10.27
C SER A 32 0.17 5.14 -9.67
N ASP A 33 0.25 6.34 -9.12
CA ASP A 33 1.41 6.86 -8.39
C ASP A 33 1.84 5.89 -7.27
N GLY A 34 0.87 5.24 -6.61
CA GLY A 34 1.12 4.14 -5.67
C GLY A 34 1.82 2.91 -6.27
N TYR A 35 1.42 2.48 -7.48
CA TYR A 35 2.08 1.35 -8.14
C TYR A 35 3.54 1.67 -8.50
N ASN A 36 3.80 2.89 -9.00
CA ASN A 36 5.17 3.31 -9.34
C ASN A 36 6.05 3.42 -8.09
N CYS A 37 5.49 3.89 -6.98
CA CYS A 37 6.18 3.92 -5.69
C CYS A 37 6.65 2.52 -5.25
N VAL A 38 5.73 1.55 -5.22
CA VAL A 38 6.04 0.17 -4.79
C VAL A 38 6.99 -0.52 -5.76
N LYS A 39 6.79 -0.35 -7.08
CA LYS A 39 7.71 -0.87 -8.10
C LYS A 39 9.14 -0.30 -7.94
N GLY A 40 9.25 0.94 -7.48
CA GLY A 40 10.53 1.61 -7.18
C GLY A 40 11.16 1.19 -5.84
N GLY A 41 10.55 0.28 -5.09
CA GLY A 41 11.00 -0.14 -3.75
C GLY A 41 10.62 0.82 -2.62
N GLY A 42 9.70 1.76 -2.89
CA GLY A 42 9.14 2.67 -1.89
C GLY A 42 7.90 2.11 -1.20
N THR A 43 7.47 2.79 -0.14
CA THR A 43 6.23 2.50 0.58
C THR A 43 5.34 3.74 0.65
N CYS A 44 4.03 3.55 0.54
CA CYS A 44 3.07 4.64 0.62
C CYS A 44 2.65 4.89 2.07
N HIS A 45 2.74 6.15 2.52
CA HIS A 45 2.34 6.58 3.86
C HIS A 45 1.40 7.78 3.78
N TYR A 46 0.22 7.69 4.43
CA TYR A 46 -0.67 8.84 4.63
C TYR A 46 -0.10 9.82 5.67
N SER A 47 0.66 9.28 6.63
CA SER A 47 1.46 10.04 7.57
C SER A 47 2.77 10.55 6.94
N PRO A 48 3.52 11.45 7.61
CA PRO A 48 4.89 11.79 7.20
C PRO A 48 5.78 10.53 7.07
N CYS A 49 6.75 10.59 6.16
CA CYS A 49 7.70 9.50 6.00
C CYS A 49 8.50 9.27 7.30
N PRO A 50 8.93 8.03 7.57
CA PRO A 50 9.88 7.74 8.64
C PRO A 50 11.13 8.60 8.49
N ILE A 51 11.79 8.95 9.60
CA ILE A 51 12.94 9.88 9.64
C ILE A 51 14.10 9.43 8.73
N TYR A 52 14.24 8.11 8.52
CA TYR A 52 15.27 7.51 7.68
C TYR A 52 14.90 7.40 6.20
N LYS A 53 13.68 7.78 5.80
CA LYS A 53 13.18 7.72 4.42
C LYS A 53 12.86 9.10 3.87
N LYS A 54 13.10 9.29 2.58
CA LYS A 54 12.77 10.54 1.88
C LYS A 54 11.46 10.42 1.13
N ILE A 55 10.79 11.56 0.95
CA ILE A 55 9.61 11.66 0.08
C ILE A 55 10.11 11.73 -1.36
N GLU A 56 9.84 10.68 -2.14
CA GLU A 56 10.22 10.60 -3.56
C GLU A 56 9.04 10.92 -4.50
N GLY A 57 7.82 10.99 -3.96
CA GLY A 57 6.62 11.27 -4.74
C GLY A 57 5.33 11.12 -3.93
N THR A 58 4.23 10.86 -4.63
CA THR A 58 2.91 10.68 -4.01
C THR A 58 2.35 9.28 -4.25
N CYS A 59 1.32 8.93 -3.49
CA CYS A 59 0.50 7.75 -3.71
C CYS A 59 -0.99 8.09 -3.63
N TYR A 60 -1.82 7.25 -4.26
CA TYR A 60 -3.28 7.33 -4.28
C TYR A 60 -3.81 8.68 -4.80
N GLY A 61 -3.18 9.20 -5.86
CA GLY A 61 -3.52 10.48 -6.47
C GLY A 61 -3.19 11.68 -5.59
N GLY A 62 -2.04 11.66 -4.91
CA GLY A 62 -1.60 12.78 -4.06
C GLY A 62 -2.06 12.73 -2.60
N LYS A 63 -2.87 11.74 -2.21
CA LYS A 63 -3.41 11.63 -0.84
C LYS A 63 -2.39 11.10 0.17
N ALA A 64 -1.38 10.40 -0.31
CA ALA A 64 -0.29 9.85 0.49
C ALA A 64 1.07 10.19 -0.13
N LYS A 65 2.12 9.98 0.66
CA LYS A 65 3.51 10.22 0.30
C LYS A 65 4.17 8.88 -0.07
N CYS A 66 4.96 8.87 -1.12
CA CYS A 66 5.84 7.76 -1.43
C CYS A 66 7.16 7.95 -0.68
N CYS A 67 7.49 7.03 0.22
CA CYS A 67 8.66 7.06 1.08
C CYS A 67 9.68 6.01 0.65
N LYS A 68 10.92 6.40 0.37
CA LYS A 68 12.01 5.49 0.04
C LYS A 68 13.21 5.69 0.95
#